data_AF-A0A7S4MJH9-F1
#
_entry.id   AF-A0A7S4MJH9-F1
#
_cell.length_a   1.000
_cell.length_b   1.000
_cell.length_c   1.000
_cell.angle_alpha   90.00
_cell.angle_beta   90.00
_cell.angle_gamma   90.00
#
_symmetry.space_group_name_H-M   'P 1'
#
loop_
_entity.id
_entity.type
_entity.pdbx_description
1 polymer ?
#
loop_
_entity_poly.entity_id
_entity_poly.type
_entity_poly.pdbx_seq_one_letter_code
_entity_poly.pdbx_strand_id
1 'polypeptide(L)'
;LDNPFKENAAMLVIQRAEDDLMLPIYDFYNHRNGDYLNTVNERINKERGQVDFKVYAASDIHEGEEINSSYNMCAGCGGRADNYGTPEIFMDYGFVEMYPQRWIFKEQDFYFDLSEKKNESGELTGDIELTWFKDGRPQSSHRRRVSVRFFVHQIVRIEGLKQLEHAKRKQVPEIQHAVPEYEWKKIWEYSDAMVDAMKRAIGANGESPGAGVADEDEGDDEDVCYEGDESCDASARTWETLPKYDNLDDESDDEFYEEAPY
;
A
#
# COMPACT_ATOMS: atom_id res chain seq x y z
N LEU A 1 11.97 -15.75 17.11
CA LEU A 1 13.11 -15.17 16.37
C LEU A 1 13.93 -14.48 17.45
N ASP A 2 15.08 -15.05 17.82
CA ASP A 2 15.70 -14.76 19.14
C ASP A 2 17.13 -14.22 19.01
N ASN A 3 17.49 -13.66 17.84
CA ASN A 3 18.83 -13.17 17.59
C ASN A 3 18.79 -11.80 16.90
N PRO A 4 18.97 -10.70 17.65
CA PRO A 4 18.91 -9.34 17.11
C PRO A 4 19.89 -9.07 15.96
N PHE A 5 21.04 -9.77 15.94
CA PHE A 5 21.98 -9.64 14.83
C PHE A 5 21.45 -10.27 13.54
N LYS A 6 20.78 -11.42 13.63
CA LYS A 6 20.16 -12.08 12.46
C LYS A 6 18.99 -11.27 11.93
N GLU A 7 18.18 -10.71 12.83
CA GLU A 7 17.07 -9.81 12.48
C GLU A 7 17.60 -8.58 11.75
N ASN A 8 18.59 -7.90 12.32
CA ASN A 8 19.21 -6.74 11.67
C ASN A 8 19.83 -7.10 10.30
N ALA A 9 20.50 -8.26 10.19
CA ALA A 9 21.07 -8.70 8.92
C ALA A 9 19.98 -9.00 7.88
N ALA A 10 18.87 -9.63 8.28
CA ALA A 10 17.73 -9.88 7.39
C ALA A 10 17.07 -8.57 6.94
N MET A 11 16.86 -7.63 7.86
CA MET A 11 16.28 -6.32 7.54
C MET A 11 17.18 -5.51 6.60
N LEU A 12 18.50 -5.57 6.77
CA LEU A 12 19.44 -4.93 5.85
C LEU A 12 19.32 -5.49 4.43
N VAL A 13 19.13 -6.80 4.28
CA VAL A 13 18.92 -7.41 2.96
C VAL A 13 17.59 -6.93 2.37
N ILE A 14 16.49 -6.98 3.12
CA ILE A 14 15.18 -6.51 2.65
C ILE A 14 15.23 -5.05 2.18
N GLN A 15 15.88 -4.18 2.97
CA GLN A 15 15.89 -2.74 2.74
C GLN A 15 16.90 -2.24 1.72
N ARG A 16 17.99 -2.98 1.47
CA ARG A 16 19.14 -2.47 0.69
C ARG A 16 19.62 -3.38 -0.42
N ALA A 17 19.19 -4.64 -0.45
CA ALA A 17 19.59 -5.53 -1.52
C ALA A 17 18.84 -5.19 -2.81
N GLU A 18 19.58 -5.25 -3.90
CA GLU A 18 19.06 -5.30 -5.25
C GLU A 18 19.04 -6.78 -5.67
N ASP A 19 17.85 -7.41 -5.64
CA ASP A 19 17.67 -8.86 -5.75
C ASP A 19 18.56 -9.64 -4.76
N ASP A 20 19.63 -10.25 -5.27
CA ASP A 20 20.61 -11.08 -4.57
C ASP A 20 21.93 -10.36 -4.26
N LEU A 21 22.00 -9.04 -4.50
CA LEU A 21 23.22 -8.24 -4.36
C LEU A 21 23.10 -7.09 -3.36
N MET A 22 24.13 -6.94 -2.53
CA MET A 22 24.37 -5.73 -1.76
C MET A 22 25.34 -4.85 -2.54
N LEU A 23 24.90 -3.67 -2.98
CA LEU A 23 25.66 -2.79 -3.86
C LEU A 23 26.00 -1.50 -3.13
N PRO A 24 27.23 -1.37 -2.57
CA PRO A 24 27.65 -0.14 -1.91
C PRO A 24 27.53 1.05 -2.86
N ILE A 25 27.24 2.24 -2.32
CA ILE A 25 27.04 3.50 -3.05
C ILE A 25 25.68 3.57 -3.72
N TYR A 26 25.27 2.54 -4.46
CA TYR A 26 23.93 2.48 -5.05
C TYR A 26 22.84 2.41 -3.98
N ASP A 27 23.09 1.66 -2.91
CA ASP A 27 22.21 1.52 -1.75
C ASP A 27 21.96 2.82 -0.95
N PHE A 28 22.60 3.94 -1.32
CA PHE A 28 22.34 5.27 -0.80
C PHE A 28 21.37 6.10 -1.64
N TYR A 29 21.01 5.65 -2.85
CA TYR A 29 20.07 6.38 -3.69
C TYR A 29 18.67 6.20 -3.13
N ASN A 30 17.95 7.30 -2.95
CA ASN A 30 16.61 7.25 -2.37
C ASN A 30 15.57 6.84 -3.42
N HIS A 31 14.43 6.38 -2.91
CA HIS A 31 13.29 6.01 -3.71
C HIS A 31 12.53 7.24 -4.22
N ARG A 32 12.35 7.34 -5.53
CA ARG A 32 11.37 8.26 -6.12
C ARG A 32 10.91 7.78 -7.49
N ASN A 33 9.60 7.80 -7.70
CA ASN A 33 8.96 7.37 -8.95
C ASN A 33 8.65 8.55 -9.87
N GLY A 34 8.19 8.24 -11.09
CA GLY A 34 7.65 9.23 -12.04
C GLY A 34 8.71 10.21 -12.54
N ASP A 35 8.36 11.50 -12.59
CA ASP A 35 9.21 12.55 -13.15
C ASP A 35 10.47 12.85 -12.34
N TYR A 36 10.54 12.35 -11.12
CA TYR A 36 11.68 12.51 -10.24
C TYR A 36 12.68 11.35 -10.33
N LEU A 37 12.30 10.26 -11.01
CA LEU A 37 13.19 9.15 -11.28
C LEU A 37 14.23 9.60 -12.32
N ASN A 38 15.47 9.74 -11.88
CA ASN A 38 16.55 10.22 -12.73
C ASN A 38 17.68 9.19 -12.91
N THR A 39 17.50 7.95 -12.43
CA THR A 39 18.40 6.84 -12.70
C THR A 39 17.68 5.62 -13.26
N VAL A 40 18.45 4.81 -13.99
CA VAL A 40 18.07 3.47 -14.43
C VAL A 40 19.23 2.54 -14.19
N ASN A 41 18.96 1.36 -13.63
CA ASN A 41 19.95 0.34 -13.40
C ASN A 41 19.81 -0.82 -14.39
N GLU A 42 20.95 -1.40 -14.76
CA GLU A 42 21.03 -2.58 -15.61
C GLU A 42 21.95 -3.62 -14.97
N ARG A 43 21.43 -4.85 -14.86
CA ARG A 43 22.22 -6.02 -14.49
C ARG A 43 22.69 -6.71 -15.76
N ILE A 44 23.99 -6.72 -15.99
CA ILE A 44 24.61 -7.26 -17.20
C ILE A 44 25.28 -8.61 -16.87
N ASN A 45 25.00 -9.62 -17.71
CA ASN A 45 25.63 -10.95 -17.78
C ASN A 45 25.38 -11.93 -16.60
N LYS A 46 24.20 -12.58 -16.54
CA LYS A 46 24.02 -13.77 -15.66
C LYS A 46 24.80 -15.01 -16.13
N GLU A 47 25.10 -15.13 -17.43
CA GLU A 47 25.60 -16.37 -18.04
C GLU A 47 27.09 -16.68 -17.80
N ARG A 48 27.89 -15.72 -17.32
CA ARG A 48 29.36 -15.88 -17.15
C ARG A 48 29.84 -15.88 -15.71
N GLY A 49 28.94 -15.93 -14.73
CA GLY A 49 29.30 -15.86 -13.31
C GLY A 49 29.88 -14.51 -12.87
N GLN A 50 29.78 -13.47 -13.71
CA GLN A 50 30.21 -12.11 -13.43
C GLN A 50 28.98 -11.20 -13.56
N VAL A 51 28.49 -10.70 -12.44
CA VAL A 51 27.39 -9.75 -12.44
C VAL A 51 27.98 -8.35 -12.51
N ASP A 52 27.88 -7.72 -13.67
CA ASP A 52 28.13 -6.30 -13.79
C ASP A 52 26.84 -5.56 -13.43
N PHE A 53 26.89 -4.64 -12.48
CA PHE A 53 25.79 -3.74 -12.16
C PHE A 53 26.15 -2.33 -12.62
N LYS A 54 25.32 -1.75 -13.47
CA LYS A 54 25.53 -0.40 -14.00
C LYS A 54 24.32 0.47 -13.70
N VAL A 55 24.59 1.73 -13.38
CA VAL A 55 23.56 2.74 -13.19
C VAL A 55 23.84 3.86 -14.17
N TYR A 56 22.80 4.24 -14.90
CA TYR A 56 22.80 5.31 -15.87
C TYR A 56 21.84 6.41 -15.42
N ALA A 57 22.14 7.65 -15.80
CA ALA A 57 21.15 8.70 -15.66
C ALA A 57 20.01 8.47 -16.66
N ALA A 58 18.77 8.48 -16.19
CA ALA A 58 17.56 8.38 -17.01
C ALA A 58 17.15 9.74 -17.60
N SER A 59 17.62 10.83 -16.99
CA SER A 59 17.41 12.21 -17.40
C SER A 59 18.67 13.04 -17.10
N ASP A 60 18.67 14.32 -17.51
CA ASP A 60 19.66 15.27 -17.02
C ASP A 60 19.51 15.42 -15.49
N ILE A 61 20.62 15.40 -14.76
CA ILE A 61 20.68 15.60 -13.30
C ILE A 61 21.50 16.87 -13.05
N HIS A 62 20.88 17.88 -12.46
CA HIS A 62 21.54 19.17 -12.24
C HIS A 62 22.40 19.19 -10.96
N GLU A 63 23.34 20.14 -10.88
CA GLU A 63 24.15 20.32 -9.67
C GLU A 63 23.25 20.61 -8.46
N GLY A 64 23.42 19.83 -7.39
CA GLY A 64 22.63 19.92 -6.18
C GLY A 64 21.31 19.15 -6.22
N GLU A 65 20.95 18.55 -7.35
CA GLU A 65 19.81 17.64 -7.45
C GLU A 65 20.14 16.29 -6.81
N GLU A 66 19.13 15.70 -6.15
CA GLU A 66 19.25 14.37 -5.55
C GLU A 66 19.18 13.28 -6.63
N ILE A 67 20.03 12.26 -6.49
CA ILE A 67 19.99 11.08 -7.35
C ILE A 67 18.96 10.11 -6.78
N ASN A 68 17.90 9.86 -7.55
CA ASN A 68 16.79 8.98 -7.16
C ASN A 68 16.76 7.73 -8.03
N SER A 69 16.46 6.60 -7.40
CA SER A 69 16.12 5.33 -8.06
C SER A 69 14.68 4.94 -7.74
N SER A 70 14.14 3.96 -8.47
CA SER A 70 12.80 3.42 -8.19
C SER A 70 12.92 2.00 -7.68
N TYR A 71 12.16 1.67 -6.64
CA TYR A 71 12.21 0.36 -5.98
C TYR A 71 11.12 -0.60 -6.49
N ASN A 72 10.08 -0.05 -7.13
CA ASN A 72 8.91 -0.78 -7.62
C ASN A 72 8.45 -0.38 -9.04
N MET A 73 8.93 0.74 -9.60
CA MET A 73 8.58 1.23 -10.95
C MET A 73 9.79 1.35 -11.89
N CYS A 74 10.88 0.66 -11.60
CA CYS A 74 12.08 0.63 -12.44
C CYS A 74 11.91 -0.27 -13.67
N ALA A 75 12.67 0.00 -14.74
CA ALA A 75 12.61 -0.72 -16.02
C ALA A 75 12.95 -2.23 -15.91
N GLY A 76 13.59 -2.64 -14.80
CA GLY A 76 14.00 -4.02 -14.51
C GLY A 76 13.40 -4.61 -13.24
N CYS A 77 12.36 -4.02 -12.67
CA CYS A 77 11.84 -4.36 -11.34
C CYS A 77 11.21 -5.77 -11.22
N GLY A 78 11.17 -6.54 -12.30
CA GLY A 78 10.63 -7.89 -12.32
C GLY A 78 9.19 -7.92 -11.79
N GLY A 79 8.91 -8.85 -10.88
CA GLY A 79 7.58 -8.99 -10.26
C GLY A 79 7.14 -7.79 -9.41
N ARG A 80 8.06 -6.88 -9.03
CA ARG A 80 7.71 -5.66 -8.29
C ARG A 80 6.99 -4.64 -9.16
N ALA A 81 7.18 -4.69 -10.48
CA ALA A 81 6.55 -3.74 -11.40
C ALA A 81 5.01 -3.82 -11.38
N ASP A 82 4.44 -4.99 -11.09
CA ASP A 82 2.99 -5.22 -11.23
C ASP A 82 2.26 -5.35 -9.89
N ASN A 83 2.92 -5.92 -8.87
CA ASN A 83 2.27 -6.36 -7.63
C ASN A 83 2.86 -5.73 -6.36
N TYR A 84 3.59 -4.64 -6.50
CA TYR A 84 4.29 -3.96 -5.41
C TYR A 84 3.98 -2.47 -5.43
N GLY A 85 3.40 -1.95 -4.34
CA GLY A 85 3.00 -0.56 -4.22
C GLY A 85 3.40 0.06 -2.90
N THR A 86 2.71 1.12 -2.52
CA THR A 86 2.92 1.86 -1.28
C THR A 86 2.81 1.00 -0.02
N PRO A 87 1.87 0.02 0.07
CA PRO A 87 1.83 -0.92 1.20
C PRO A 87 3.13 -1.71 1.37
N GLU A 88 3.64 -2.32 0.29
CA GLU A 88 4.87 -3.09 0.34
C GLU A 88 6.12 -2.20 0.52
N ILE A 89 6.13 -0.97 -0.03
CA ILE A 89 7.20 -0.01 0.25
C ILE A 89 7.23 0.37 1.74
N PHE A 90 6.07 0.62 2.34
CA PHE A 90 5.98 0.95 3.76
C PHE A 90 6.45 -0.21 4.65
N MET A 91 6.02 -1.43 4.33
CA MET A 91 6.40 -2.64 5.06
C MET A 91 7.91 -2.91 5.00
N ASP A 92 8.49 -2.87 3.81
CA ASP A 92 9.88 -3.30 3.62
C ASP A 92 10.87 -2.18 3.96
N TYR A 93 10.55 -0.92 3.64
CA TYR A 93 11.47 0.21 3.76
C TYR A 93 11.12 1.22 4.86
N GLY A 94 9.94 1.13 5.48
CA GLY A 94 9.57 1.95 6.62
C GLY A 94 9.27 3.42 6.30
N PHE A 95 8.94 3.74 5.04
CA PHE A 95 8.49 5.07 4.63
C PHE A 95 7.26 5.00 3.72
N VAL A 96 6.52 6.10 3.67
CA VAL A 96 5.38 6.25 2.75
C VAL A 96 5.89 6.91 1.48
N GLU A 97 5.60 6.32 0.32
CA GLU A 97 6.02 6.86 -0.97
C GLU A 97 5.57 8.33 -1.13
N MET A 98 6.45 9.17 -1.67
CA MET A 98 6.02 10.44 -2.26
C MET A 98 5.29 10.16 -3.58
N TYR A 99 4.55 11.13 -4.11
CA TYR A 99 3.91 10.95 -5.42
C TYR A 99 4.98 10.77 -6.53
N PRO A 100 4.72 9.88 -7.51
CA PRO A 100 3.52 9.05 -7.62
C PRO A 100 3.52 7.84 -6.68
N GLN A 101 2.34 7.54 -6.13
CA GLN A 101 2.08 6.42 -5.22
C GLN A 101 1.26 5.35 -5.94
N ARG A 102 1.52 4.08 -5.63
CA ARG A 102 0.74 2.96 -6.18
C ARG A 102 -0.04 2.23 -5.11
N TRP A 103 -1.35 2.11 -5.30
CA TRP A 103 -2.23 1.42 -4.37
C TRP A 103 -2.79 0.16 -4.99
N ILE A 104 -2.55 -0.96 -4.31
CA ILE A 104 -2.92 -2.31 -4.75
C ILE A 104 -3.76 -2.95 -3.65
N PHE A 105 -5.02 -3.27 -3.96
CA PHE A 105 -5.94 -4.00 -3.10
C PHE A 105 -6.24 -5.35 -3.76
N LYS A 106 -5.36 -6.34 -3.52
CA LYS A 106 -5.35 -7.61 -4.25
C LYS A 106 -6.63 -8.40 -4.04
N GLU A 107 -7.14 -8.42 -2.81
CA GLU A 107 -8.34 -9.15 -2.42
C GLU A 107 -9.60 -8.61 -3.08
N GLN A 108 -9.60 -7.33 -3.47
CA GLN A 108 -10.73 -6.68 -4.14
C GLN A 108 -10.49 -6.44 -5.63
N ASP A 109 -9.31 -6.82 -6.15
CA ASP A 109 -8.92 -6.63 -7.54
C ASP A 109 -9.01 -5.15 -7.96
N PHE A 110 -8.48 -4.25 -7.10
CA PHE A 110 -8.37 -2.81 -7.39
C PHE A 110 -6.92 -2.35 -7.43
N TYR A 111 -6.58 -1.59 -8.46
CA TYR A 111 -5.22 -1.12 -8.70
C TYR A 111 -5.28 0.28 -9.30
N PHE A 112 -4.62 1.24 -8.66
CA PHE A 112 -4.53 2.60 -9.17
C PHE A 112 -3.27 3.31 -8.70
N ASP A 113 -2.80 4.23 -9.54
CA ASP A 113 -1.71 5.16 -9.22
C ASP A 113 -2.30 6.52 -8.87
N LEU A 114 -1.67 7.20 -7.92
CA LEU A 114 -1.88 8.61 -7.62
C LEU A 114 -0.66 9.39 -8.08
N SER A 115 -0.84 10.37 -8.96
CA SER A 115 0.24 11.21 -9.49
C SER A 115 -0.12 12.68 -9.39
N GLU A 116 0.89 13.54 -9.36
CA GLU A 116 0.68 14.97 -9.54
C GLU A 116 0.30 15.27 -11.00
N LYS A 117 -0.79 16.01 -11.18
CA LYS A 117 -1.25 16.47 -12.49
C LYS A 117 -0.22 17.37 -13.12
N LYS A 118 -0.09 17.23 -14.43
CA LYS A 118 0.63 18.18 -15.28
C LYS A 118 -0.34 19.13 -15.95
N ASN A 119 0.05 20.40 -16.05
CA ASN A 119 -0.63 21.36 -16.91
C ASN A 119 -0.26 21.11 -18.40
N GLU A 120 -0.82 21.93 -19.31
CA GLU A 120 -0.54 21.83 -20.74
C GLU A 120 0.93 22.06 -21.11
N SER A 121 1.69 22.77 -20.27
CA SER A 121 3.15 22.97 -20.42
C SER A 121 4.00 21.85 -19.82
N GLY A 122 3.40 20.84 -19.19
CA GLY A 122 4.09 19.71 -18.58
C GLY A 122 4.62 19.95 -17.16
N GLU A 123 4.29 21.10 -16.54
CA GLU A 123 4.67 21.42 -15.16
C GLU A 123 3.67 20.83 -14.17
N LEU A 124 4.17 20.41 -13.00
CA LEU A 124 3.36 19.84 -11.92
C LEU A 124 2.49 20.93 -11.29
N THR A 125 1.17 20.69 -11.21
CA THR A 125 0.22 21.66 -10.63
C THR A 125 0.08 21.52 -9.10
N GLY A 126 0.55 20.39 -8.55
CA GLY A 126 0.31 19.98 -7.16
C GLY A 126 -1.08 19.36 -6.93
N ASP A 127 -1.97 19.38 -7.93
CA ASP A 127 -3.22 18.63 -7.85
C ASP A 127 -2.93 17.15 -8.07
N ILE A 128 -3.58 16.27 -7.31
CA ILE A 128 -3.39 14.83 -7.47
C ILE A 128 -4.47 14.26 -8.39
N GLU A 129 -4.06 13.50 -9.40
CA GLU A 129 -4.92 12.67 -10.23
C GLU A 129 -4.80 11.20 -9.84
N LEU A 130 -5.89 10.48 -10.06
CA LEU A 130 -5.95 9.04 -9.91
C LEU A 130 -6.04 8.41 -11.30
N THR A 131 -5.12 7.49 -11.58
CA THR A 131 -5.10 6.69 -12.81
C THR A 131 -5.32 5.24 -12.45
N TRP A 132 -6.45 4.68 -12.90
CA TRP A 132 -6.70 3.25 -12.74
C TRP A 132 -5.81 2.42 -13.67
N PHE A 133 -5.34 1.28 -13.20
CA PHE A 133 -4.79 0.27 -14.09
C PHE A 133 -5.85 -0.25 -15.05
N LYS A 134 -5.42 -0.68 -16.24
CA LYS A 134 -6.30 -1.13 -17.33
C LYS A 134 -7.37 -2.12 -16.87
N ASP A 135 -6.99 -3.05 -16.00
CA ASP A 135 -7.87 -4.09 -15.47
C ASP A 135 -8.32 -3.81 -14.02
N GLY A 136 -7.70 -2.85 -13.34
CA GLY A 136 -7.99 -2.51 -11.95
C GLY A 136 -9.18 -1.57 -11.73
N ARG A 137 -9.73 -0.97 -12.81
CA ARG A 137 -10.93 -0.13 -12.70
C ARG A 137 -12.19 -0.99 -12.60
N PRO A 138 -13.07 -0.75 -11.61
CA PRO A 138 -14.38 -1.39 -11.58
C PRO A 138 -15.22 -1.05 -12.82
N GLN A 139 -15.39 -2.02 -13.73
CA GLN A 139 -16.02 -1.79 -15.04
C GLN A 139 -17.55 -1.68 -14.94
N SER A 140 -18.19 -2.56 -14.16
CA SER A 140 -19.66 -2.59 -13.98
C SER A 140 -20.13 -1.65 -12.87
N SER A 141 -21.38 -1.19 -12.95
CA SER A 141 -22.03 -0.41 -11.89
C SER A 141 -22.03 -1.14 -10.55
N HIS A 142 -22.33 -2.45 -10.57
CA HIS A 142 -22.30 -3.28 -9.38
C HIS A 142 -20.89 -3.32 -8.74
N ARG A 143 -19.83 -3.59 -9.52
CA ARG A 143 -18.45 -3.58 -8.98
C ARG A 143 -18.04 -2.20 -8.46
N ARG A 144 -18.51 -1.11 -9.07
CA ARG A 144 -18.28 0.26 -8.55
C ARG A 144 -18.93 0.45 -7.17
N ARG A 145 -20.21 0.11 -7.02
CA ARG A 145 -20.92 0.20 -5.72
C ARG A 145 -20.21 -0.62 -4.64
N VAL A 146 -19.82 -1.86 -4.96
CA VAL A 146 -19.05 -2.73 -4.04
C VAL A 146 -17.72 -2.09 -3.67
N SER A 147 -16.99 -1.53 -4.63
CA SER A 147 -15.70 -0.85 -4.36
C SER A 147 -15.87 0.38 -3.45
N VAL A 148 -16.91 1.20 -3.69
CA VAL A 148 -17.17 2.38 -2.86
C VAL A 148 -17.57 1.97 -1.45
N ARG A 149 -18.45 0.97 -1.29
CA ARG A 149 -18.83 0.43 0.02
C ARG A 149 -17.62 -0.08 0.78
N PHE A 150 -16.72 -0.82 0.11
CA PHE A 150 -15.46 -1.27 0.69
C PHE A 150 -14.60 -0.09 1.18
N PHE A 151 -14.34 0.91 0.31
CA PHE A 151 -13.52 2.06 0.68
C PHE A 151 -14.11 2.88 1.83
N VAL A 152 -15.41 3.16 1.80
CA VAL A 152 -16.11 3.87 2.89
C VAL A 152 -15.97 3.11 4.20
N HIS A 153 -16.20 1.80 4.19
CA HIS A 153 -16.05 0.97 5.39
C HIS A 153 -14.63 0.99 5.94
N GLN A 154 -13.61 0.86 5.07
CA GLN A 154 -12.21 0.91 5.50
C GLN A 154 -11.79 2.29 6.02
N ILE A 155 -12.25 3.38 5.40
CA ILE A 155 -12.00 4.75 5.89
C ILE A 155 -12.55 4.92 7.31
N VAL A 156 -13.83 4.56 7.53
CA VAL A 156 -14.47 4.67 8.85
C VAL A 156 -13.72 3.81 9.88
N ARG A 157 -13.35 2.58 9.52
CA ARG A 157 -12.58 1.68 10.39
C ARG A 157 -11.24 2.30 10.79
N ILE A 158 -10.46 2.79 9.84
CA ILE A 158 -9.11 3.34 10.08
C ILE A 158 -9.20 4.65 10.89
N GLU A 159 -10.10 5.56 10.53
CA GLU A 159 -10.30 6.80 11.27
C GLU A 159 -10.77 6.54 12.71
N GLY A 160 -11.65 5.55 12.91
CA GLY A 160 -12.08 5.10 14.23
C GLY A 160 -10.93 4.51 15.06
N LEU A 161 -10.14 3.60 14.47
CA LEU A 161 -8.95 3.02 15.12
C LEU A 161 -7.95 4.11 15.51
N LYS A 162 -7.70 5.09 14.64
CA LYS A 162 -6.81 6.23 14.92
C LYS A 162 -7.24 7.00 16.16
N GLN A 163 -8.53 7.30 16.29
CA GLN A 163 -9.06 8.00 17.46
C GLN A 163 -8.92 7.19 18.75
N LEU A 164 -9.27 5.90 18.69
CA LEU A 164 -9.19 4.98 19.83
C LEU A 164 -7.74 4.81 20.30
N GLU A 165 -6.81 4.56 19.39
CA GLU A 165 -5.41 4.32 19.71
C GLU A 165 -4.71 5.59 20.22
N HIS A 166 -5.02 6.77 19.67
CA HIS A 166 -4.55 8.03 20.25
C HIS A 166 -5.09 8.27 21.67
N ALA A 167 -6.33 7.88 21.96
CA ALA A 167 -6.88 7.97 23.31
C ALA A 167 -6.18 7.01 24.28
N LYS A 168 -6.00 5.74 23.87
CA LYS A 168 -5.31 4.72 24.67
C LYS A 168 -3.86 5.08 24.97
N ARG A 169 -3.08 5.51 23.97
CA ARG A 169 -1.66 5.87 24.13
C ARG A 169 -1.46 7.03 25.12
N LYS A 170 -2.44 7.93 25.26
CA LYS A 170 -2.41 8.99 26.29
C LYS A 170 -2.72 8.50 27.70
N GLN A 171 -3.44 7.39 27.82
CA GLN A 171 -3.93 6.86 29.09
C GLN A 171 -3.06 5.73 29.65
N VAL A 172 -2.36 4.99 28.79
CA VAL A 172 -1.60 3.78 29.16
C VAL A 172 -0.11 3.99 28.85
N PRO A 173 0.73 4.31 29.86
CA PRO A 173 2.16 4.54 29.69
C PRO A 173 2.91 3.37 29.02
N GLU A 174 2.47 2.14 29.27
CA GLU A 174 3.05 0.94 28.67
C GLU A 174 2.92 0.94 27.14
N ILE A 175 1.77 1.38 26.61
CA ILE A 175 1.52 1.50 25.16
C ILE A 175 2.37 2.63 24.57
N GLN A 176 2.59 3.70 25.33
CA GLN A 176 3.44 4.82 24.89
C GLN A 176 4.88 4.38 24.63
N HIS A 177 5.38 3.40 25.38
CA HIS A 177 6.75 2.90 25.24
C HIS A 177 6.87 1.66 24.35
N ALA A 178 5.76 0.98 24.02
CA ALA A 178 5.76 -0.22 23.20
C ALA A 178 6.20 0.03 21.74
N VAL A 179 5.82 1.18 21.17
CA VAL A 179 6.19 1.57 19.79
C VAL A 179 6.95 2.89 19.83
N PRO A 180 8.20 2.95 19.31
CA PRO A 180 8.96 4.19 19.17
C PRO A 180 8.15 5.30 18.50
N GLU A 181 8.31 6.54 18.95
CA GLU A 181 7.49 7.66 18.45
C GLU A 181 7.64 7.89 16.94
N TYR A 182 8.83 7.62 16.39
CA TYR A 182 9.07 7.69 14.95
C TYR A 182 8.25 6.66 14.17
N GLU A 183 8.27 5.40 14.58
CA GLU A 183 7.49 4.32 13.95
C GLU A 183 5.99 4.57 14.10
N TRP A 184 5.57 5.02 15.29
CA TRP A 184 4.20 5.41 15.55
C TRP A 184 3.71 6.49 14.59
N LYS A 185 4.52 7.54 14.38
CA LYS A 185 4.22 8.60 13.41
C LYS A 185 4.11 8.02 12.00
N LYS A 186 5.01 7.12 11.61
CA LYS A 186 5.05 6.50 10.28
C LYS A 186 3.82 5.62 10.01
N ILE A 187 3.32 4.88 10.99
CA ILE A 187 2.07 4.11 10.90
C ILE A 187 0.89 5.04 10.55
N TRP A 188 0.80 6.21 11.20
CA TRP A 188 -0.28 7.14 10.93
C TRP A 188 -0.10 7.93 9.63
N GLU A 189 1.13 8.26 9.25
CA GLU A 189 1.44 8.83 7.94
C GLU A 189 0.96 7.90 6.81
N TYR A 190 1.23 6.59 6.95
CA TYR A 190 0.75 5.58 6.00
C TYR A 190 -0.78 5.47 5.99
N SER A 191 -1.38 5.41 7.18
CA SER A 191 -2.84 5.33 7.34
C SER A 191 -3.56 6.54 6.70
N ASP A 192 -3.00 7.74 6.88
CA ASP A 192 -3.53 8.97 6.31
C ASP A 192 -3.41 8.97 4.77
N ALA A 193 -2.27 8.52 4.24
CA ALA A 193 -2.09 8.37 2.80
C ALA A 193 -3.08 7.34 2.20
N MET A 194 -3.30 6.22 2.87
CA MET A 194 -4.28 5.20 2.44
C MET A 194 -5.71 5.77 2.44
N VAL A 195 -6.10 6.51 3.48
CA VAL A 195 -7.41 7.16 3.55
C VAL A 195 -7.58 8.18 2.42
N ASP A 196 -6.57 9.00 2.14
CA ASP A 196 -6.61 9.94 1.00
C ASP A 196 -6.77 9.20 -0.33
N ALA A 197 -6.02 8.11 -0.52
CA ALA A 197 -6.10 7.27 -1.71
C ALA A 197 -7.50 6.68 -1.92
N MET A 198 -8.10 6.12 -0.88
CA MET A 198 -9.46 5.58 -0.92
C MET A 198 -10.50 6.69 -1.19
N LYS A 199 -10.36 7.88 -0.59
CA LYS A 199 -11.25 9.02 -0.85
C LYS A 199 -11.19 9.46 -2.33
N ARG A 200 -10.00 9.48 -2.92
CA ARG A 200 -9.81 9.78 -4.35
C ARG A 200 -10.41 8.70 -5.25
N ALA A 201 -10.26 7.43 -4.89
CA ALA A 201 -10.86 6.31 -5.62
C ALA A 201 -12.40 6.38 -5.63
N ILE A 202 -13.02 6.74 -4.51
CA ILE A 202 -14.48 7.00 -4.43
C ILE A 202 -14.86 8.13 -5.38
N GLY A 203 -14.17 9.27 -5.33
CA GLY A 203 -14.44 10.41 -6.21
C GLY A 203 -14.29 10.07 -7.70
N ALA A 204 -13.30 9.25 -8.06
CA ALA A 204 -13.06 8.80 -9.44
C ALA A 204 -14.14 7.84 -9.97
N ASN A 205 -14.90 7.18 -9.09
CA ASN A 205 -16.05 6.37 -9.46
C ASN A 205 -17.32 7.20 -9.77
N GLY A 206 -17.27 8.53 -9.59
CA GLY A 206 -18.39 9.43 -9.86
C GLY A 206 -19.39 9.53 -8.72
N GLU A 207 -19.07 8.99 -7.54
CA GLU A 207 -19.89 9.09 -6.33
C GLU A 207 -19.31 10.18 -5.41
N SER A 208 -20.15 11.12 -4.98
CA SER A 208 -19.73 12.10 -3.98
C SER A 208 -19.60 11.43 -2.61
N PRO A 209 -18.52 11.68 -1.84
CA PRO A 209 -18.26 11.06 -0.52
C PRO A 209 -19.31 11.30 0.59
N GLY A 210 -20.42 11.98 0.28
CA GLY A 210 -21.51 12.30 1.21
C GLY A 210 -22.91 11.99 0.68
N ALA A 211 -23.02 11.39 -0.52
CA ALA A 211 -24.26 10.75 -0.90
C ALA A 211 -24.31 9.45 -0.09
N GLY A 212 -24.98 9.48 1.07
CA GLY A 212 -25.25 8.28 1.83
C GLY A 212 -25.74 7.21 0.86
N VAL A 213 -25.16 6.01 0.96
CA VAL A 213 -25.66 4.83 0.27
C VAL A 213 -27.07 4.64 0.80
N ALA A 214 -28.04 5.28 0.15
CA ALA A 214 -29.43 5.02 0.41
C ALA A 214 -29.63 3.59 -0.08
N ASP A 215 -29.92 2.69 0.87
CA ASP A 215 -30.35 1.32 0.63
C ASP A 215 -31.70 1.34 -0.13
N GLU A 216 -31.67 1.81 -1.37
CA GLU A 216 -32.76 1.67 -2.33
C GLU A 216 -32.38 0.55 -3.28
N ASP A 217 -32.39 -0.68 -2.77
CA ASP A 217 -32.52 -1.89 -3.58
C ASP A 217 -33.37 -2.92 -2.80
N GLU A 218 -34.66 -2.62 -2.67
CA GLU A 218 -35.71 -3.65 -2.57
C GLU A 218 -35.91 -4.20 -4.00
N GLY A 219 -35.16 -5.22 -4.40
CA GLY A 219 -35.31 -5.78 -5.74
C GLY A 219 -34.41 -6.95 -6.11
N ASP A 220 -34.72 -8.13 -5.57
CA ASP A 220 -34.46 -9.44 -6.21
C ASP A 220 -33.02 -9.77 -6.67
N ASP A 221 -32.02 -9.56 -5.81
CA ASP A 221 -30.80 -10.37 -5.89
C ASP A 221 -30.76 -11.29 -4.67
N GLU A 222 -30.92 -12.59 -4.91
CA GLU A 222 -30.77 -13.63 -3.91
C GLU A 222 -29.38 -13.52 -3.28
N ASP A 223 -29.32 -12.93 -2.08
CA ASP A 223 -28.16 -13.02 -1.20
C ASP A 223 -27.83 -14.50 -1.02
N VAL A 224 -26.75 -14.95 -1.66
CA VAL A 224 -26.09 -16.21 -1.33
C VAL A 224 -25.38 -15.98 0.01
N CYS A 225 -26.16 -15.95 1.08
CA CYS A 225 -25.69 -16.15 2.44
C CYS A 225 -25.21 -17.59 2.53
N TYR A 226 -23.90 -17.80 2.61
CA TYR A 226 -23.39 -19.11 3.00
C TYR A 226 -23.87 -19.40 4.43
N GLU A 227 -24.49 -20.57 4.63
CA GLU A 227 -24.91 -21.03 5.95
C GLU A 227 -23.68 -21.07 6.87
N GLY A 228 -23.54 -20.08 7.76
CA GLY A 228 -22.46 -19.99 8.75
C GLY A 228 -21.94 -18.58 9.06
N ASP A 229 -22.29 -17.54 8.28
CA ASP A 229 -21.77 -16.18 8.51
C ASP A 229 -22.80 -15.28 9.23
N GLU A 230 -22.60 -15.03 10.53
CA GLU A 230 -23.44 -14.16 11.37
C GLU A 230 -23.28 -12.65 11.06
N SER A 231 -22.51 -12.26 10.04
CA SER A 231 -22.09 -10.87 9.84
C SER A 231 -23.04 -9.97 9.03
N CYS A 232 -24.17 -10.48 8.52
CA CYS A 232 -24.98 -9.79 7.50
C CYS A 232 -26.15 -8.92 8.00
N ASP A 233 -26.21 -8.50 9.27
CA ASP A 233 -27.20 -7.49 9.71
C ASP A 233 -26.62 -6.07 9.58
N ALA A 234 -26.96 -5.39 8.48
CA ALA A 234 -26.45 -4.09 8.09
C ALA A 234 -27.35 -2.91 8.48
N SER A 235 -28.47 -3.12 9.18
CA SER A 235 -29.35 -2.02 9.56
C SER A 235 -28.97 -1.47 10.95
N ALA A 236 -28.42 -0.25 10.96
CA ALA A 236 -28.07 0.56 12.13
C ALA A 236 -26.84 0.13 12.95
N ARG A 237 -25.63 0.32 12.39
CA ARG A 237 -24.40 0.36 13.21
C ARG A 237 -23.91 1.78 13.46
N THR A 238 -24.14 2.30 14.66
CA THR A 238 -23.37 3.42 15.22
C THR A 238 -22.00 2.91 15.69
N TRP A 239 -21.01 3.79 15.89
CA TRP A 239 -19.68 3.39 16.37
C TRP A 239 -19.70 2.60 17.70
N GLU A 240 -20.78 2.70 18.48
CA GLU A 240 -21.02 1.96 19.74
C GLU A 240 -21.47 0.50 19.54
N THR A 241 -21.84 0.13 18.32
CA THR A 241 -22.42 -1.19 17.96
C THR A 241 -21.53 -2.00 17.03
N LEU A 242 -20.32 -1.53 16.73
CA LEU A 242 -19.30 -2.40 16.15
C LEU A 242 -19.04 -3.56 17.13
N PRO A 243 -18.98 -4.82 16.64
CA PRO A 243 -18.62 -5.93 17.51
C PRO A 243 -17.33 -5.58 18.22
N LYS A 244 -17.34 -5.65 19.56
CA LYS A 244 -16.11 -5.66 20.33
C LYS A 244 -15.33 -6.87 19.82
N TYR A 245 -14.16 -6.63 19.26
CA TYR A 245 -13.20 -7.68 18.95
C TYR A 245 -12.68 -8.24 20.28
N ASP A 246 -13.53 -9.00 20.96
CA ASP A 246 -13.16 -9.85 22.07
C ASP A 246 -12.88 -11.24 21.46
N ASN A 247 -11.60 -11.59 21.43
CA ASN A 247 -11.04 -12.92 21.19
C ASN A 247 -11.40 -13.60 19.85
N LEU A 248 -10.62 -13.29 18.81
CA LEU A 248 -10.25 -14.33 17.85
C LEU A 248 -9.18 -15.18 18.55
N ASP A 249 -9.63 -16.17 19.30
CA ASP A 249 -8.77 -17.27 19.71
C ASP A 249 -8.32 -18.00 18.43
N ASP A 250 -6.99 -18.00 18.29
CA ASP A 250 -6.18 -18.63 17.28
C ASP A 250 -6.31 -20.16 17.40
N GLU A 251 -7.31 -20.73 16.75
CA GLU A 251 -7.28 -22.14 16.34
C GLU A 251 -6.73 -22.19 14.90
N SER A 252 -5.40 -22.12 14.80
CA SER A 252 -4.67 -22.46 13.60
C SER A 252 -4.70 -23.98 13.42
N ASP A 253 -5.47 -24.44 12.44
CA ASP A 253 -5.35 -25.79 11.88
C ASP A 253 -4.00 -25.91 11.15
N ASP A 254 -3.08 -26.64 11.79
CA ASP A 254 -1.85 -27.15 11.19
C ASP A 254 -2.16 -28.19 10.10
N GLU A 255 -2.40 -27.75 8.86
CA GLU A 255 -2.35 -28.62 7.67
C GLU A 255 -1.09 -28.35 6.83
N PHE A 256 -0.02 -29.04 7.24
CA PHE A 256 0.87 -29.85 6.40
C PHE A 256 1.05 -29.45 4.92
N TYR A 257 2.05 -28.62 4.61
CA TYR A 257 2.62 -28.54 3.27
C TYR A 257 3.67 -29.65 3.09
N GLU A 258 3.33 -30.69 2.32
CA GLU A 258 4.29 -31.65 1.79
C GLU A 258 5.27 -30.94 0.84
N GLU A 259 6.56 -31.22 1.05
CA GLU A 259 7.69 -30.72 0.27
C GLU A 259 7.56 -31.05 -1.23
N ALA A 260 7.65 -30.02 -2.08
CA ALA A 260 7.90 -30.20 -3.50
C ALA A 260 9.42 -30.45 -3.72
N PRO A 261 9.82 -31.49 -4.48
CA PRO A 261 11.22 -31.81 -4.67
C PRO A 261 11.87 -30.90 -5.73
N TYR A 262 12.94 -30.20 -5.34
CA TYR A 262 14.01 -29.74 -6.22
C TYR A 262 15.36 -30.00 -5.55
#